data_AF-A0A1V4JNN4-F1
#
_entry.id   AF-A0A1V4JNN4-F1
#
_cell.length_a   1.000
_cell.length_b   1.000
_cell.length_c   1.000
_cell.angle_alpha   90.00
_cell.angle_beta   90.00
_cell.angle_gamma   90.00
#
_symmetry.space_group_name_H-M   'P 1'
#
loop_
_entity.id
_entity.type
_entity.pdbx_description
1 polymer ?
#
loop_
_entity_poly.entity_id
_entity_poly.type
_entity_poly.pdbx_seq_one_letter_code
_entity_poly.pdbx_strand_id
1 'polypeptide(L)'
;MKMQAEVIREGELEKRSDSLFQLWKKKLVVLTKDSLSLFPDGHKRAKGKELGFGSILKVDCVERTGKYIYFTIVTKDRKEIDFRTSRAARRWSRRRAPRSGGWPGRPEPPPFGPADTAPEHTTGW
;
A
#
# COMPACT_ATOMS: atom_id res chain seq x y z
N MET A 1 -11.84 -5.37 -24.55
CA MET A 1 -10.61 -5.01 -23.81
C MET A 1 -10.95 -4.87 -22.34
N LYS A 2 -10.36 -5.66 -21.42
CA LYS A 2 -10.49 -5.39 -19.98
C LYS A 2 -9.68 -4.12 -19.70
N MET A 3 -10.35 -3.00 -19.48
CA MET A 3 -9.68 -1.80 -18.97
C MET A 3 -8.97 -2.20 -17.67
N GLN A 4 -7.64 -2.16 -17.67
CA GLN A 4 -6.89 -2.37 -16.44
C GLN A 4 -7.24 -1.20 -15.52
N ALA A 5 -8.03 -1.46 -14.48
CA ALA A 5 -8.44 -0.45 -13.52
C ALA A 5 -7.18 0.27 -13.00
N GLU A 6 -7.22 1.61 -13.04
CA GLU A 6 -6.08 2.44 -12.69
C GLU A 6 -5.67 2.17 -11.23
N VAL A 7 -4.48 1.60 -11.05
CA VAL A 7 -3.94 1.32 -9.72
C VAL A 7 -3.48 2.64 -9.11
N ILE A 8 -4.22 3.12 -8.12
CA ILE A 8 -3.86 4.29 -7.32
C ILE A 8 -2.65 3.94 -6.45
N ARG A 9 -2.67 2.74 -5.87
CA ARG A 9 -1.74 2.39 -4.80
C ARG A 9 -1.62 0.88 -4.63
N GLU A 10 -0.42 0.40 -4.35
CA GLU A 10 -0.14 -1.02 -4.13
C GLU A 10 0.84 -1.21 -2.97
N GLY A 11 0.59 -2.19 -2.11
CA GLY A 11 1.49 -2.49 -1.00
C GLY A 11 1.10 -3.76 -0.25
N GLU A 12 1.92 -4.17 0.70
CA GLU A 12 1.64 -5.34 1.55
C GLU A 12 0.87 -4.92 2.81
N LEU A 13 -0.20 -5.66 3.10
CA LEU A 13 -0.96 -5.54 4.34
C LEU A 13 -1.16 -6.92 4.96
N GLU A 14 -1.22 -6.98 6.29
CA GLU A 14 -1.58 -8.20 6.98
C GLU A 14 -3.08 -8.17 7.29
N LYS A 15 -3.84 -9.12 6.74
CA LYS A 15 -5.25 -9.32 7.07
C LYS A 15 -5.37 -10.30 8.23
N ARG A 16 -6.21 -10.00 9.22
CA ARG A 16 -6.60 -10.95 10.26
C ARG A 16 -7.50 -12.04 9.64
N SER A 17 -7.21 -13.30 9.92
CA SER A 17 -8.07 -14.41 9.49
C SER A 17 -9.27 -14.55 10.41
N ASP A 18 -10.40 -14.92 9.81
CA ASP A 18 -11.67 -15.14 10.52
C ASP A 18 -11.71 -16.57 11.15
N SER A 19 -10.54 -17.20 11.28
CA SER A 19 -10.36 -18.58 11.78
C SER A 19 -10.08 -18.62 13.27
N LEU A 20 -10.23 -19.79 13.91
CA LEU A 20 -10.02 -20.01 15.34
C LEU A 20 -8.71 -19.43 15.89
N PHE A 21 -7.63 -19.46 15.11
CA PHE A 21 -6.30 -18.96 15.52
C PHE A 21 -6.06 -17.45 15.29
N GLN A 22 -7.02 -16.70 14.75
CA GLN A 22 -6.95 -15.24 14.50
C GLN A 22 -5.59 -14.74 13.96
N LEU A 23 -5.03 -15.47 12.98
CA LEU A 23 -3.69 -15.22 12.47
C LEU A 23 -3.65 -14.04 11.50
N TRP A 24 -2.54 -13.32 11.50
CA TRP A 24 -2.25 -12.25 10.56
C TRP A 24 -1.53 -12.82 9.33
N LYS A 25 -2.16 -12.71 8.16
CA LYS A 25 -1.58 -13.20 6.90
C LYS A 25 -1.25 -12.04 5.99
N LYS A 26 -0.02 -11.99 5.50
CA LYS A 26 0.42 -11.02 4.49
C LYS A 26 -0.38 -11.20 3.20
N LYS A 27 -0.82 -10.09 2.63
CA LYS A 27 -1.54 -9.98 1.37
C LYS A 27 -0.93 -8.83 0.58
N LEU A 28 -0.78 -9.03 -0.72
CA LEU A 28 -0.55 -7.91 -1.62
C LEU A 28 -1.90 -7.23 -1.84
N VAL A 29 -1.96 -5.93 -1.59
CA VAL A 29 -3.16 -5.14 -1.69
C VAL A 29 -3.00 -4.12 -2.78
N VAL A 30 -3.97 -4.09 -3.69
CA VAL A 30 -4.05 -3.16 -4.80
C VAL A 30 -5.30 -2.31 -4.62
N LEU A 31 -5.09 -1.01 -4.51
CA LEU A 31 -6.14 -0.01 -4.42
C LEU A 31 -6.33 0.62 -5.80
N THR A 32 -7.55 0.51 -6.31
CA THR A 32 -8.01 1.21 -7.52
C THR A 32 -9.01 2.30 -7.13
N LYS A 33 -9.59 2.98 -8.12
CA LYS A 33 -10.65 3.97 -7.89
C LYS A 33 -11.96 3.34 -7.39
N ASP A 34 -12.17 2.06 -7.68
CA ASP A 34 -13.47 1.42 -7.49
C ASP A 34 -13.41 0.28 -6.46
N SER A 35 -12.23 -0.28 -6.21
CA SER A 35 -12.08 -1.48 -5.38
C SER A 35 -10.71 -1.61 -4.69
N LEU A 36 -10.71 -2.45 -3.65
CA LEU A 36 -9.54 -2.95 -2.96
C LEU A 36 -9.37 -4.44 -3.28
N SER A 37 -8.34 -4.82 -4.02
CA SER A 37 -8.06 -6.22 -4.36
C SER A 37 -6.98 -6.79 -3.42
N LEU A 38 -7.25 -7.96 -2.84
CA LEU A 38 -6.38 -8.67 -1.90
C LEU A 38 -5.88 -9.96 -2.54
N PHE A 39 -4.58 -10.05 -2.80
CA PHE A 39 -3.95 -11.23 -3.37
C PHE A 39 -3.22 -12.04 -2.30
N PRO A 40 -3.40 -13.38 -2.29
CA PRO A 40 -2.61 -14.24 -1.42
C PRO A 40 -1.13 -14.23 -1.83
N ASP A 41 -0.27 -14.45 -0.84
CA ASP A 41 1.17 -14.74 -1.01
C ASP A 41 1.96 -13.72 -1.83
N GLY A 42 1.53 -12.45 -1.82
CA GLY A 42 2.27 -11.38 -2.48
C GLY A 42 2.14 -11.35 -4.01
N HIS A 43 1.37 -12.25 -4.61
CA HIS A 43 1.39 -12.47 -6.07
C HIS A 43 0.05 -12.19 -6.75
N LYS A 44 0.03 -11.25 -7.71
CA LYS A 44 -1.15 -10.90 -8.52
C LYS A 44 -1.68 -12.03 -9.42
N ARG A 45 -0.93 -13.12 -9.58
CA ARG A 45 -1.29 -14.26 -10.44
C ARG A 45 -2.30 -15.20 -9.79
N ALA A 46 -2.48 -15.14 -8.48
CA ALA A 46 -3.48 -15.92 -7.77
C ALA A 46 -4.86 -15.24 -7.82
N LYS A 47 -5.95 -16.02 -7.69
CA LYS A 47 -7.31 -15.50 -7.60
C LYS A 47 -7.44 -14.61 -6.35
N GLY A 48 -7.33 -13.29 -6.55
CA GLY A 48 -7.47 -12.30 -5.49
C GLY A 48 -8.92 -12.14 -5.05
N LYS A 49 -9.12 -11.74 -3.79
CA LYS A 49 -10.43 -11.33 -3.28
C LYS A 49 -10.58 -9.82 -3.49
N GLU A 50 -11.59 -9.43 -4.26
CA GLU A 50 -11.90 -8.03 -4.50
C GLU A 50 -12.98 -7.53 -3.53
N LEU A 51 -12.76 -6.34 -3.00
CA LEU A 51 -13.71 -5.61 -2.18
C LEU A 51 -14.03 -4.29 -2.88
N GLY A 52 -15.17 -4.22 -3.57
CA GLY A 52 -15.64 -2.99 -4.21
C GLY A 52 -16.03 -1.95 -3.17
N PHE A 53 -15.75 -0.67 -3.42
CA PHE A 53 -16.11 0.40 -2.48
C PHE A 53 -17.62 0.52 -2.27
N GLY A 54 -18.42 0.10 -3.25
CA GLY A 54 -19.87 -0.01 -3.12
C GLY A 54 -20.34 -0.99 -2.04
N SER A 55 -19.52 -1.96 -1.63
CA SER A 55 -19.82 -2.89 -0.54
C SER A 55 -19.16 -2.51 0.79
N ILE A 56 -18.33 -1.47 0.82
CA ILE A 56 -17.75 -0.93 2.05
C ILE A 56 -18.75 0.01 2.70
N LEU A 57 -18.98 -0.17 4.00
CA LEU A 57 -19.79 0.73 4.81
C LEU A 57 -18.92 1.84 5.40
N LYS A 58 -17.80 1.46 6.05
CA LYS A 58 -16.85 2.40 6.65
C LYS A 58 -15.47 1.77 6.83
N VAL A 59 -14.48 2.62 7.07
CA VAL A 59 -13.14 2.23 7.47
C VAL A 59 -12.81 2.93 8.79
N ASP A 60 -12.63 2.15 9.84
CA ASP A 60 -12.29 2.66 11.16
C ASP A 60 -10.77 2.58 11.37
N CYS A 61 -10.18 3.70 11.78
CA CYS A 61 -8.79 3.74 12.23
C CYS A 61 -8.76 3.37 13.70
N VAL A 62 -8.34 2.15 14.01
CA VAL A 62 -8.50 1.58 15.35
C VAL A 62 -7.39 2.05 16.28
N GLU A 63 -6.12 1.91 15.88
CA GLU A 63 -5.01 2.25 16.77
C GLU A 63 -3.66 2.36 16.06
N ARG A 64 -2.76 3.15 16.64
CA ARG A 64 -1.34 3.19 16.27
C ARG A 64 -0.53 2.70 17.45
N THR A 65 -0.14 1.43 17.42
CA THR A 65 0.51 0.78 18.57
C THR A 65 1.88 0.24 18.14
N GLY A 66 2.93 0.75 18.80
CA GLY A 66 4.31 0.39 18.53
C GLY A 66 4.69 0.56 17.06
N LYS A 67 5.05 -0.55 16.40
CA LYS A 67 5.47 -0.56 14.99
C LYS A 67 4.33 -0.78 13.99
N TYR A 68 3.08 -0.93 14.43
CA TYR A 68 1.95 -1.25 13.55
C TYR A 68 0.88 -0.16 13.57
N ILE A 69 0.21 -0.02 12.44
CA ILE A 69 -1.01 0.78 12.28
C ILE A 69 -2.14 -0.21 12.00
N TYR A 70 -3.20 -0.13 12.79
CA TYR A 70 -4.36 -1.01 12.72
C TYR A 70 -5.57 -0.26 12.17
N PHE A 71 -6.31 -0.90 11.27
CA PHE A 71 -7.55 -0.38 10.74
C PHE A 71 -8.50 -1.52 10.40
N THR A 72 -9.79 -1.25 10.49
CA THR A 72 -10.85 -2.22 10.23
C THR A 72 -11.75 -1.71 9.14
N ILE A 73 -12.00 -2.56 8.13
CA ILE A 73 -12.98 -2.28 7.09
C ILE A 73 -14.27 -2.97 7.48
N VAL A 74 -15.33 -2.19 7.65
CA VAL A 74 -16.68 -2.71 7.86
C VAL A 74 -17.41 -2.66 6.54
N THR A 75 -17.94 -3.80 6.12
CA THR A 75 -18.71 -3.94 4.88
C THR A 75 -20.21 -3.80 5.15
N LYS A 76 -21.01 -3.61 4.09
CA LYS A 76 -22.47 -3.43 4.18
C LYS A 76 -23.20 -4.66 4.70
N ASP A 77 -22.64 -5.85 4.51
CA ASP A 77 -23.07 -7.11 5.14
C ASP A 77 -22.65 -7.21 6.62
N ARG A 78 -22.22 -6.10 7.23
CA ARG A 78 -21.75 -6.01 8.63
C ARG A 78 -20.57 -6.92 8.95
N LYS A 79 -19.80 -7.31 7.94
CA LYS A 79 -18.57 -8.06 8.13
C LYS A 79 -17.44 -7.09 8.44
N GLU A 80 -16.71 -7.37 9.51
CA GLU A 80 -15.52 -6.63 9.89
C GLU A 80 -14.27 -7.35 9.41
N ILE A 81 -13.35 -6.59 8.82
CA ILE A 81 -12.09 -7.11 8.31
C ILE A 81 -10.96 -6.27 8.85
N ASP A 82 -10.17 -6.85 9.74
CA ASP A 82 -9.03 -6.15 10.34
C ASP A 82 -7.78 -6.31 9.50
N PHE A 83 -7.10 -5.18 9.35
CA PHE A 83 -5.82 -5.07 8.70
C PHE A 83 -4.82 -4.40 9.63
N ARG A 84 -3.56 -4.79 9.47
CA ARG A 84 -2.44 -4.06 10.05
C ARG A 84 -1.33 -3.90 9.03
N THR A 85 -0.62 -2.79 9.14
CA THR A 85 0.59 -2.51 8.37
C THR A 85 1.70 -2.11 9.31
N SER A 86 2.94 -2.52 9.01
CA SER A 86 4.06 -2.05 9.81
C SER A 86 4.50 -0.66 9.34
N ARG A 87 4.81 0.23 10.28
CA ARG A 87 5.34 1.58 10.01
C ARG A 87 6.61 1.54 9.15
N ALA A 88 7.41 0.50 9.30
CA ALA A 88 8.63 0.25 8.51
C ALA A 88 8.32 -0.30 7.10
N ALA A 89 7.23 -1.05 6.93
CA ALA A 89 6.71 -1.46 5.62
C ALA A 89 6.01 -0.32 4.88
N ARG A 90 6.42 0.93 5.11
CA ARG A 90 6.09 2.14 4.34
C ARG A 90 6.50 2.05 2.85
N ARG A 91 6.71 0.85 2.29
CA ARG A 91 6.57 0.56 0.87
C ARG A 91 5.10 0.41 0.51
N TRP A 92 4.35 1.50 0.71
CA TRP A 92 3.23 1.76 -0.17
C TRP A 92 3.81 2.35 -1.46
N SER A 93 4.44 1.51 -2.28
CA SER A 93 4.99 1.92 -3.55
C SER A 93 3.82 2.33 -4.44
N ARG A 94 3.73 3.62 -4.79
CA ARG A 94 3.01 4.05 -5.99
C ARG A 94 3.71 3.37 -7.16
N ARG A 95 3.30 2.17 -7.54
CA ARG A 95 3.62 1.67 -8.88
C ARG A 95 2.90 2.64 -9.79
N ARG A 96 3.66 3.55 -10.39
CA ARG A 96 3.19 4.27 -11.58
C ARG A 96 2.74 3.18 -12.54
N ALA A 97 1.50 3.25 -12.99
CA ALA A 97 0.99 2.39 -14.05
C ALA A 97 2.05 2.29 -15.16
N PRO A 98 2.16 1.15 -15.88
CA PRO A 98 2.99 1.11 -17.07
C PRO A 98 2.53 2.27 -17.96
N ARG A 99 3.40 3.26 -18.11
CA ARG A 99 3.23 4.33 -19.09
C ARG A 99 3.31 3.67 -20.45
N SER A 100 2.20 3.25 -21.00
CA SER A 100 2.04 3.22 -22.44
C SER A 100 2.19 4.66 -22.91
N GLY A 101 3.39 5.02 -23.35
CA GLY A 101 3.73 6.38 -23.81
C GLY A 101 4.82 7.03 -22.95
N GLY A 102 6.05 7.01 -23.47
CA GLY A 102 7.23 7.60 -22.86
C GLY A 102 7.07 9.09 -22.54
N TRP A 103 7.87 9.56 -21.59
CA TRP A 103 8.14 10.98 -21.43
C TRP A 103 9.63 11.17 -21.59
N PRO A 104 10.10 11.83 -22.66
CA PRO A 104 11.51 12.18 -22.75
C PRO A 104 11.81 13.23 -21.68
N GLY A 105 12.86 13.01 -20.89
CA GLY A 105 13.52 14.06 -20.13
C GLY A 105 13.01 14.34 -18.72
N ARG A 106 12.79 13.33 -17.86
CA ARG A 106 12.75 13.58 -16.40
C ARG A 106 14.03 13.01 -15.75
N PRO A 107 14.89 13.85 -15.15
CA PRO A 107 16.06 13.34 -14.44
C PRO A 107 15.63 12.51 -13.23
N GLU A 108 16.37 11.42 -12.98
CA GLU A 108 16.18 10.57 -11.82
C GLU A 108 16.37 11.38 -10.53
N PRO A 109 15.55 11.17 -9.49
CA PRO A 109 15.86 11.73 -8.19
C PRO A 109 17.10 11.03 -7.62
N PRO A 110 18.02 11.76 -6.96
CA PRO A 110 19.23 11.17 -6.40
C PRO A 110 18.87 10.14 -5.32
N PRO A 111 19.66 9.05 -5.16
CA PRO A 111 19.51 8.16 -4.04
C PRO A 111 19.88 8.93 -2.76
N PHE A 112 18.94 8.98 -1.81
CA PHE A 112 19.15 9.55 -0.48
C PHE A 112 20.40 8.93 0.18
N GLY A 113 21.50 9.68 0.21
CA GLY A 113 22.61 9.51 1.16
C GLY A 113 22.40 10.41 2.37
N PRO A 114 23.04 10.13 3.52
CA PRO A 114 22.95 10.99 4.70
C PRO A 114 23.52 12.37 4.36
N ALA A 115 22.90 13.42 4.91
CA ALA A 115 23.41 14.78 4.85
C ALA A 115 24.67 14.87 5.71
N ASP A 116 25.80 14.42 5.19
CA ASP A 116 27.10 14.77 5.74
C ASP A 116 27.37 16.23 5.37
N THR A 117 27.36 17.03 6.43
CA THR A 117 28.05 18.29 6.69
C THR A 117 28.81 18.90 5.50
N ALA A 118 28.38 20.11 5.13
CA ALA A 118 28.99 20.97 4.13
C ALA A 118 30.51 21.14 4.32
N PRO A 119 31.29 21.19 3.23
CA PRO A 119 32.61 21.81 3.28
C PRO A 119 32.44 23.33 3.26
N GLU A 120 32.88 23.95 4.35
CA GLU A 120 33.11 25.39 4.44
C GLU A 120 34.13 25.78 3.37
N HIS A 121 33.78 26.75 2.54
CA HIS A 121 34.73 27.35 1.61
C HIS A 121 34.66 28.88 1.73
N THR A 122 35.85 29.44 1.93
CA THR A 122 36.33 30.75 1.45
C THR A 122 36.40 31.86 2.50
N THR A 123 37.63 32.22 2.88
CA THR A 123 38.34 33.45 2.45
C THR A 123 39.74 33.36 3.07
N GLY A 124 40.86 33.55 2.38
CA GLY A 124 41.11 34.47 1.29
C GLY A 124 41.57 35.81 1.85
N TRP A 125 42.78 35.85 2.43
CA TRP A 125 43.77 36.94 2.40
C TRP A 125 45.16 36.31 2.55
#